data_AF-A0A3Q7PBT0-F1
#
_entry.id   AF-A0A3Q7PBT0-F1
#
_cell.length_a   1.000
_cell.length_b   1.000
_cell.length_c   1.000
_cell.angle_alpha   90.00
_cell.angle_beta   90.00
_cell.angle_gamma   90.00
#
_symmetry.space_group_name_H-M   'P 1'
#
loop_
_entity.id
_entity.type
_entity.pdbx_description
1 polymer ?
#
loop_
_entity_poly.entity_id
_entity_poly.type
_entity_poly.pdbx_seq_one_letter_code
_entity_poly.pdbx_strand_id
1 'polypeptide(L)'
;MGGQVSTCGSFQSLPCTTNTDWMSALCPLLWDVPLHHLSIPGSHDTMTYCLNKKSPISQTQSWLLQLLGKVLPCVTRPVVLRWSTTQVLDVTKQLDAGVRYLDLRIAHMLVGTEKNLHFVHMVYTTALVEDTLTEISEWLENHPREVVILACRNFEGMTEDLHEYLVACIRNIFGDMLCPRGELPTLNQLWSRGQQVILSYEEESVVSRHGELWPGIPYWWADQVKAQELIQYLERMKSCGRPGGLFVAGINLTENLAYVLGHPSQSLRKMTLPNLPYLSAWVREQCPGPGARCTNIIAGDFIGADTFVGDVIRLNEKLLRCSHVPSAAHVECGREEWGGIGVERSEPGEEVWGDVCAPGPAPATGPTGTVLQDFTPAPAIEKARQFCEGPHTPQSTEPARTVLGDLAPPSAQPARRGLRDLVPPVHSAGPEGAGGPHTIPVHCVGPTAQGTSYQLHTQPSGPLWEEWSRLAVSADHPGFVLHQ
;
A
#
# COMPACT_ATOMS: atom_id res chain seq x y z
N MET A 1 -29.68 -45.89 28.93
CA MET A 1 -28.69 -45.13 28.12
C MET A 1 -29.42 -44.44 26.98
N GLY A 2 -28.95 -43.29 26.51
CA GLY A 2 -29.62 -42.49 25.49
C GLY A 2 -29.58 -41.00 25.82
N GLY A 3 -28.41 -40.38 25.71
CA GLY A 3 -28.28 -38.93 25.87
C GLY A 3 -28.70 -38.21 24.59
N GLN A 4 -29.57 -37.20 24.70
CA GLN A 4 -29.86 -36.31 23.59
C GLN A 4 -28.71 -35.32 23.41
N VAL A 5 -28.12 -35.29 22.21
CA VAL A 5 -27.13 -34.27 21.83
C VAL A 5 -27.89 -33.05 21.33
N SER A 6 -27.85 -31.95 22.09
CA SER A 6 -28.34 -30.66 21.62
C SER A 6 -27.50 -30.20 20.43
N THR A 7 -28.10 -30.16 19.24
CA THR A 7 -27.45 -29.61 18.05
C THR A 7 -27.18 -28.12 18.23
N CYS A 8 -25.93 -27.70 18.03
CA CYS A 8 -25.54 -26.30 18.15
C CYS A 8 -26.33 -25.42 17.17
N GLY A 9 -26.56 -24.16 17.55
CA GLY A 9 -27.38 -23.24 16.76
C GLY A 9 -26.81 -22.94 15.38
N SER A 10 -27.70 -22.65 14.43
CA SER A 10 -27.31 -22.10 13.13
C SER A 10 -26.53 -20.80 13.33
N PHE A 11 -25.33 -20.72 12.75
CA PHE A 11 -24.60 -19.46 12.62
C PHE A 11 -25.37 -18.55 11.66
N GLN A 12 -26.28 -17.75 12.21
CA GLN A 12 -26.81 -16.59 11.50
C GLN A 12 -25.65 -15.61 11.30
N SER A 13 -25.18 -15.49 10.07
CA SER A 13 -24.25 -14.44 9.67
C SER A 13 -24.90 -13.09 9.93
N LEU A 14 -24.41 -12.37 10.94
CA LEU A 14 -24.82 -10.98 11.17
C LEU A 14 -24.59 -10.19 9.88
N PRO A 15 -25.56 -9.38 9.41
CA PRO A 15 -25.40 -8.61 8.18
C PRO A 15 -24.15 -7.73 8.23
N CYS A 16 -23.49 -7.59 7.10
CA CYS A 16 -22.39 -6.65 6.95
C CYS A 16 -22.90 -5.24 7.23
N THR A 17 -22.47 -4.64 8.34
CA THR A 17 -22.38 -3.17 8.43
C THR A 17 -21.32 -2.78 7.42
N THR A 18 -21.75 -2.29 6.25
CA THR A 18 -20.80 -1.92 5.20
C THR A 18 -19.91 -0.81 5.73
N ASN A 19 -18.60 -0.97 5.62
CA ASN A 19 -17.64 0.02 6.12
C ASN A 19 -17.49 1.18 5.12
N THR A 20 -18.51 1.42 4.28
CA THR A 20 -18.49 2.35 3.15
C THR A 20 -18.14 3.77 3.58
N ASP A 21 -18.56 4.19 4.77
CA ASP A 21 -18.39 5.56 5.30
C ASP A 21 -17.63 5.58 6.66
N TRP A 22 -16.68 4.65 6.85
CA TRP A 22 -16.08 4.39 8.18
C TRP A 22 -15.24 5.54 8.72
N MET A 23 -14.52 6.31 7.90
CA MET A 23 -13.73 7.46 8.38
C MET A 23 -14.65 8.55 8.91
N SER A 24 -15.77 8.79 8.22
CA SER A 24 -16.80 9.73 8.59
C SER A 24 -17.63 9.30 9.81
N ALA A 25 -17.61 8.00 10.13
CA ALA A 25 -18.26 7.37 11.28
C ALA A 25 -17.32 7.17 12.50
N LEU A 26 -16.03 7.52 12.38
CA LEU A 26 -15.12 7.56 13.54
C LEU A 26 -15.65 8.51 14.62
N CYS A 27 -15.27 8.25 15.88
CA CYS A 27 -15.49 9.19 16.98
C CYS A 27 -14.87 10.56 16.61
N PRO A 28 -15.57 11.69 16.78
CA PRO A 28 -15.06 13.01 16.38
C PRO A 28 -13.71 13.41 16.99
N LEU A 29 -13.36 12.86 18.16
CA LEU A 29 -12.05 13.03 18.80
C LEU A 29 -10.88 12.45 17.96
N LEU A 30 -11.17 11.64 16.95
CA LEU A 30 -10.19 11.05 16.03
C LEU A 30 -10.09 11.78 14.69
N TRP A 31 -10.99 12.71 14.38
CA TRP A 31 -10.95 13.45 13.12
C TRP A 31 -9.78 14.46 13.04
N ASP A 32 -9.24 14.86 14.19
CA ASP A 32 -8.03 15.68 14.33
C ASP A 32 -6.76 14.87 14.64
N VAL A 33 -6.82 13.54 14.58
CA VAL A 33 -5.62 12.71 14.57
C VAL A 33 -4.99 12.77 13.16
N PRO A 34 -3.68 13.04 13.02
CA PRO A 34 -3.01 13.01 11.72
C PRO A 34 -3.16 11.65 11.04
N LEU A 35 -3.34 11.62 9.71
CA LEU A 35 -3.69 10.39 8.99
C LEU A 35 -2.66 9.25 9.15
N HIS A 36 -1.38 9.58 9.36
CA HIS A 36 -0.31 8.62 9.65
C HIS A 36 -0.35 8.03 11.08
N HIS A 37 -1.20 8.55 11.95
CA HIS A 37 -1.46 8.07 13.32
C HIS A 37 -2.78 7.31 13.46
N LEU A 38 -3.63 7.26 12.42
CA LEU A 38 -4.76 6.34 12.33
C LEU A 38 -4.31 4.95 11.84
N SER A 39 -5.14 3.92 12.06
CA SER A 39 -4.99 2.62 11.40
C SER A 39 -5.90 2.54 10.18
N ILE A 40 -5.34 2.14 9.04
CA ILE A 40 -6.01 2.22 7.73
C ILE A 40 -5.93 0.86 7.02
N PRO A 41 -7.06 0.26 6.61
CA PRO A 41 -7.06 -0.99 5.85
C PRO A 41 -6.65 -0.75 4.39
N GLY A 42 -5.76 -1.60 3.89
CA GLY A 42 -5.25 -1.57 2.52
C GLY A 42 -5.45 -2.88 1.75
N SER A 43 -5.53 -2.78 0.43
CA SER A 43 -5.45 -3.91 -0.50
C SER A 43 -4.04 -3.99 -1.09
N HIS A 44 -3.42 -5.17 -0.98
CA HIS A 44 -2.19 -5.49 -1.72
C HIS A 44 -2.55 -5.92 -3.15
N ASP A 45 -1.81 -5.43 -4.16
CA ASP A 45 -2.06 -5.75 -5.58
C ASP A 45 -3.54 -5.59 -5.98
N THR A 46 -4.12 -4.43 -5.65
CA THR A 46 -5.57 -4.13 -5.65
C THR A 46 -6.32 -4.65 -6.87
N MET A 47 -5.73 -4.50 -8.06
CA MET A 47 -6.40 -4.68 -9.35
C MET A 47 -6.36 -6.12 -9.88
N THR A 48 -5.74 -7.07 -9.16
CA THR A 48 -5.54 -8.44 -9.67
C THR A 48 -6.81 -9.28 -9.79
N TYR A 49 -7.96 -8.77 -9.33
CA TYR A 49 -9.27 -9.36 -9.62
C TYR A 49 -9.58 -9.42 -11.12
N CYS A 50 -9.00 -8.51 -11.92
CA CYS A 50 -9.24 -8.39 -13.36
C CYS A 50 -8.02 -8.78 -14.24
N LEU A 51 -7.12 -9.63 -13.75
CA LEU A 51 -6.00 -10.14 -14.55
C LEU A 51 -6.46 -10.86 -15.83
N ASN A 52 -5.93 -10.43 -16.96
CA ASN A 52 -6.31 -10.89 -18.29
C ASN A 52 -5.61 -12.21 -18.64
N LYS A 53 -6.36 -13.31 -18.59
CA LYS A 53 -5.88 -14.68 -18.92
C LYS A 53 -5.30 -14.83 -20.33
N LYS A 54 -5.52 -13.85 -21.22
CA LYS A 54 -5.03 -13.81 -22.61
C LYS A 54 -3.84 -12.85 -22.82
N SER A 55 -3.46 -12.03 -21.84
CA SER A 55 -2.33 -11.11 -21.99
C SER A 55 -1.01 -11.89 -22.20
N PRO A 56 0.04 -11.23 -22.72
CA PRO A 56 1.39 -11.70 -22.47
C PRO A 56 1.68 -11.77 -20.96
N ILE A 57 2.65 -12.61 -20.58
CA ILE A 57 3.38 -12.47 -19.32
C ILE A 57 4.24 -11.20 -19.44
N SER A 58 4.37 -10.42 -18.35
CA SER A 58 5.16 -9.18 -18.40
C SER A 58 6.62 -9.45 -18.78
N GLN A 59 7.22 -8.46 -19.44
CA GLN A 59 8.59 -8.48 -19.94
C GLN A 59 9.63 -8.41 -18.81
N THR A 60 9.24 -7.95 -17.63
CA THR A 60 10.05 -7.95 -16.40
C THR A 60 10.28 -9.35 -15.82
N GLN A 61 9.46 -10.32 -16.21
CA GLN A 61 9.48 -11.66 -15.62
C GLN A 61 10.64 -12.51 -16.15
N SER A 62 11.08 -13.46 -15.32
CA SER A 62 12.28 -14.27 -15.58
C SER A 62 12.25 -14.95 -16.95
N TRP A 63 13.43 -15.08 -17.57
CA TRP A 63 13.57 -15.71 -18.88
C TRP A 63 12.95 -17.13 -18.92
N LEU A 64 13.07 -17.89 -17.84
CA LEU A 64 12.44 -19.21 -17.70
C LEU A 64 10.91 -19.10 -17.74
N LEU A 65 10.30 -18.16 -17.00
CA LEU A 65 8.85 -17.98 -17.02
C LEU A 65 8.34 -17.48 -18.39
N GLN A 66 9.10 -16.60 -19.06
CA GLN A 66 8.81 -16.18 -20.43
C GLN A 66 8.92 -17.34 -21.43
N LEU A 67 9.93 -18.22 -21.30
CA LEU A 67 10.10 -19.39 -22.14
C LEU A 67 8.94 -20.37 -21.94
N LEU A 68 8.59 -20.69 -20.70
CA LEU A 68 7.45 -21.55 -20.37
C LEU A 68 6.13 -20.96 -20.91
N GLY A 69 5.95 -19.64 -20.79
CA GLY A 69 4.79 -18.93 -21.37
C GLY A 69 4.72 -18.91 -22.90
N LYS A 70 5.82 -19.23 -23.60
CA LYS A 70 5.92 -19.40 -25.06
C LYS A 70 5.76 -20.86 -25.48
N VAL A 71 6.37 -21.81 -24.76
CA VAL A 71 6.40 -23.25 -25.12
C VAL A 71 5.17 -24.01 -24.61
N LEU A 72 4.68 -23.70 -23.40
CA LEU A 72 3.55 -24.38 -22.74
C LEU A 72 2.43 -23.38 -22.32
N PRO A 73 1.97 -22.46 -23.19
CA PRO A 73 1.05 -21.38 -22.81
C PRO A 73 -0.24 -21.87 -22.14
N CYS A 74 -0.78 -23.01 -22.56
CA CYS A 74 -2.00 -23.61 -22.01
C CYS A 74 -1.83 -24.18 -20.59
N VAL A 75 -0.60 -24.37 -20.12
CA VAL A 75 -0.30 -24.81 -18.74
C VAL A 75 0.21 -23.63 -17.92
N THR A 76 1.20 -22.89 -18.45
CA THR A 76 1.86 -21.81 -17.71
C THR A 76 0.92 -20.64 -17.42
N ARG A 77 0.08 -20.17 -18.37
CA ARG A 77 -0.78 -19.01 -18.12
C ARG A 77 -1.86 -19.27 -17.05
N PRO A 78 -2.57 -20.42 -17.05
CA PRO A 78 -3.46 -20.77 -15.94
C PRO A 78 -2.76 -20.93 -14.59
N VAL A 79 -1.50 -21.38 -14.56
CA VAL A 79 -0.72 -21.47 -13.31
C VAL A 79 -0.32 -20.07 -12.82
N VAL A 80 0.30 -19.24 -13.67
CA VAL A 80 0.69 -17.85 -13.34
C VAL A 80 -0.50 -17.08 -12.78
N LEU A 81 -1.62 -17.03 -13.51
CA LEU A 81 -2.83 -16.35 -13.08
C LEU A 81 -3.31 -16.78 -11.68
N ARG A 82 -3.19 -18.07 -11.34
CA ARG A 82 -3.63 -18.61 -10.05
C ARG A 82 -2.72 -18.25 -8.88
N TRP A 83 -1.49 -17.84 -9.16
CA TRP A 83 -0.56 -17.30 -8.16
C TRP A 83 -0.69 -15.78 -8.09
N SER A 84 -0.76 -15.10 -9.23
CA SER A 84 -0.84 -13.63 -9.30
C SER A 84 -2.21 -13.01 -8.92
N THR A 85 -3.27 -13.78 -8.69
CA THR A 85 -4.53 -13.20 -8.18
C THR A 85 -4.50 -13.09 -6.65
N THR A 86 -4.26 -11.87 -6.15
CA THR A 86 -4.36 -11.49 -4.73
C THR A 86 -5.77 -11.04 -4.34
N GLN A 87 -6.53 -10.41 -5.23
CA GLN A 87 -7.89 -9.89 -4.96
C GLN A 87 -8.98 -10.59 -5.78
N VAL A 88 -10.21 -10.56 -5.27
CA VAL A 88 -11.40 -11.16 -5.91
C VAL A 88 -12.57 -10.18 -6.03
N LEU A 89 -12.61 -9.17 -5.15
CA LEU A 89 -13.54 -8.04 -5.25
C LEU A 89 -12.99 -6.99 -6.22
N ASP A 90 -13.87 -6.38 -7.01
CA ASP A 90 -13.55 -5.17 -7.78
C ASP A 90 -13.28 -3.95 -6.90
N VAL A 91 -12.72 -2.87 -7.48
CA VAL A 91 -12.23 -1.72 -6.71
C VAL A 91 -13.35 -1.04 -5.91
N THR A 92 -14.53 -0.80 -6.49
CA THR A 92 -15.70 -0.32 -5.74
C THR A 92 -16.03 -1.24 -4.55
N LYS A 93 -16.10 -2.57 -4.74
CA LYS A 93 -16.39 -3.49 -3.63
C LYS A 93 -15.28 -3.54 -2.56
N GLN A 94 -14.03 -3.24 -2.92
CA GLN A 94 -12.96 -3.08 -1.94
C GLN A 94 -13.14 -1.78 -1.12
N LEU A 95 -13.54 -0.67 -1.76
CA LEU A 95 -13.90 0.58 -1.08
C LEU A 95 -15.13 0.41 -0.17
N ASP A 96 -16.18 -0.26 -0.63
CA ASP A 96 -17.39 -0.59 0.16
C ASP A 96 -17.10 -1.50 1.35
N ALA A 97 -16.17 -2.45 1.19
CA ALA A 97 -15.68 -3.29 2.29
C ALA A 97 -14.90 -2.50 3.35
N GLY A 98 -14.47 -1.27 3.03
CA GLY A 98 -13.81 -0.31 3.92
C GLY A 98 -12.36 0.02 3.56
N VAL A 99 -11.81 -0.52 2.47
CA VAL A 99 -10.40 -0.28 2.08
C VAL A 99 -10.19 1.21 1.74
N ARG A 100 -9.07 1.77 2.21
CA ARG A 100 -8.68 3.18 1.95
C ARG A 100 -7.22 3.34 1.52
N TYR A 101 -6.43 2.27 1.45
CA TYR A 101 -5.15 2.27 0.75
C TYR A 101 -5.22 1.29 -0.42
N LEU A 102 -4.96 1.76 -1.64
CA LEU A 102 -4.94 0.94 -2.85
C LEU A 102 -3.52 0.86 -3.40
N ASP A 103 -2.92 -0.34 -3.36
CA ASP A 103 -1.68 -0.67 -4.08
C ASP A 103 -1.98 -0.76 -5.59
N LEU A 104 -1.39 0.14 -6.40
CA LEU A 104 -1.67 0.29 -7.83
C LEU A 104 -0.38 0.13 -8.64
N ARG A 105 -0.08 -1.12 -9.05
CA ARG A 105 1.08 -1.44 -9.90
C ARG A 105 0.76 -1.20 -11.37
N ILE A 106 1.44 -0.24 -11.99
CA ILE A 106 1.05 0.30 -13.31
C ILE A 106 2.07 -0.07 -14.39
N ALA A 107 1.60 -0.41 -15.58
CA ALA A 107 2.44 -0.74 -16.71
C ALA A 107 1.90 -0.24 -18.05
N HIS A 108 2.82 0.11 -18.94
CA HIS A 108 2.51 0.32 -20.35
C HIS A 108 2.45 -1.03 -21.09
N MET A 109 1.27 -1.37 -21.62
CA MET A 109 1.09 -2.58 -22.42
C MET A 109 1.25 -2.25 -23.91
N LEU A 110 2.42 -2.56 -24.47
CA LEU A 110 2.83 -2.29 -25.87
C LEU A 110 1.90 -2.82 -26.98
N VAL A 111 0.87 -3.59 -26.63
CA VAL A 111 -0.17 -4.07 -27.54
C VAL A 111 -1.45 -3.27 -27.26
N GLY A 112 -1.62 -2.15 -27.96
CA GLY A 112 -2.75 -1.24 -27.78
C GLY A 112 -2.52 0.10 -28.48
N THR A 113 -3.04 1.17 -27.90
CA THR A 113 -2.67 2.56 -28.25
C THR A 113 -1.30 2.93 -27.67
N GLU A 114 -0.72 4.06 -28.09
CA GLU A 114 0.56 4.58 -27.56
C GLU A 114 0.52 4.93 -26.06
N LYS A 115 -0.68 4.98 -25.46
CA LYS A 115 -0.95 5.37 -24.07
C LYS A 115 -1.69 4.28 -23.29
N ASN A 116 -1.50 3.03 -23.69
CA ASN A 116 -2.26 1.89 -23.20
C ASN A 116 -1.78 1.44 -21.80
N LEU A 117 -2.15 2.23 -20.78
CA LEU A 117 -1.79 2.00 -19.38
C LEU A 117 -2.78 1.04 -18.72
N HIS A 118 -2.26 -0.09 -18.24
CA HIS A 118 -2.97 -1.10 -17.47
C HIS A 118 -2.30 -1.29 -16.11
N PHE A 119 -2.91 -2.09 -15.24
CA PHE A 119 -2.23 -2.60 -14.04
C PHE A 119 -1.55 -3.93 -14.35
N VAL A 120 -0.54 -4.29 -13.56
CA VAL A 120 0.26 -5.51 -13.78
C VAL A 120 0.61 -6.22 -12.48
N HIS A 121 0.53 -7.54 -12.50
CA HIS A 121 1.28 -8.39 -11.59
C HIS A 121 1.49 -9.74 -12.29
N MET A 122 2.71 -9.99 -12.78
CA MET A 122 3.13 -11.07 -13.70
C MET A 122 2.44 -11.09 -15.08
N VAL A 123 1.16 -10.71 -15.14
CA VAL A 123 0.30 -10.54 -16.31
C VAL A 123 -0.49 -9.23 -16.17
N TYR A 124 -1.05 -8.72 -17.26
CA TYR A 124 -1.72 -7.42 -17.31
C TYR A 124 -3.22 -7.54 -16.97
N THR A 125 -3.85 -6.48 -16.48
CA THR A 125 -5.31 -6.41 -16.27
C THR A 125 -6.10 -6.28 -17.57
N THR A 126 -7.43 -6.46 -17.50
CA THR A 126 -8.34 -6.00 -18.56
C THR A 126 -8.72 -4.53 -18.41
N ALA A 127 -8.80 -4.01 -17.18
CA ALA A 127 -9.11 -2.61 -16.91
C ALA A 127 -7.92 -1.69 -17.29
N LEU A 128 -8.23 -0.50 -17.80
CA LEU A 128 -7.27 0.60 -17.96
C LEU A 128 -7.11 1.35 -16.64
N VAL A 129 -5.98 2.05 -16.49
CA VAL A 129 -5.72 2.90 -15.33
C VAL A 129 -6.70 4.07 -15.28
N GLU A 130 -6.98 4.71 -16.41
CA GLU A 130 -7.85 5.90 -16.51
C GLU A 130 -9.30 5.59 -16.11
N ASP A 131 -9.87 4.50 -16.65
CA ASP A 131 -11.19 3.99 -16.26
C ASP A 131 -11.28 3.75 -14.75
N THR A 132 -10.27 3.11 -14.18
CA THR A 132 -10.24 2.72 -12.75
C THR A 132 -10.12 3.92 -11.83
N LEU A 133 -9.29 4.90 -12.19
CA LEU A 133 -9.20 6.16 -11.42
C LEU A 133 -10.51 6.94 -11.50
N THR A 134 -11.23 6.86 -12.63
CA THR A 134 -12.57 7.44 -12.78
C THR A 134 -13.60 6.74 -11.89
N GLU A 135 -13.63 5.39 -11.88
CA GLU A 135 -14.49 4.58 -10.97
C GLU A 135 -14.25 4.94 -9.48
N ILE A 136 -13.00 5.20 -9.09
CA ILE A 136 -12.65 5.67 -7.74
C ILE A 136 -13.17 7.11 -7.51
N SER A 137 -13.06 8.01 -8.48
CA SER A 137 -13.54 9.40 -8.36
C SER A 137 -15.07 9.47 -8.23
N GLU A 138 -15.80 8.72 -9.06
CA GLU A 138 -17.26 8.58 -8.98
C GLU A 138 -17.73 8.02 -7.62
N TRP A 139 -16.96 7.09 -7.03
CA TRP A 139 -17.23 6.62 -5.66
C TRP A 139 -17.00 7.72 -4.62
N LEU A 140 -15.91 8.50 -4.74
CA LEU A 140 -15.60 9.61 -3.81
C LEU A 140 -16.64 10.73 -3.83
N GLU A 141 -17.24 11.04 -4.98
CA GLU A 141 -18.35 12.02 -5.08
C GLU A 141 -19.56 11.60 -4.22
N ASN A 142 -19.83 10.29 -4.13
CA ASN A 142 -20.91 9.74 -3.30
C ASN A 142 -20.52 9.60 -1.81
N HIS A 143 -19.22 9.58 -1.51
CA HIS A 143 -18.66 9.42 -0.17
C HIS A 143 -17.76 10.61 0.27
N PRO A 144 -18.31 11.85 0.34
CA PRO A 144 -17.55 13.11 0.47
C PRO A 144 -16.82 13.35 1.81
N ARG A 145 -16.81 12.36 2.71
CA ARG A 145 -16.04 12.36 3.96
C ARG A 145 -15.11 11.14 4.09
N GLU A 146 -14.95 10.37 3.02
CA GLU A 146 -13.96 9.30 2.94
C GLU A 146 -12.72 9.77 2.17
N VAL A 147 -11.56 9.28 2.61
CA VAL A 147 -10.24 9.67 2.09
C VAL A 147 -9.51 8.42 1.61
N VAL A 148 -9.09 8.39 0.35
CA VAL A 148 -8.31 7.30 -0.23
C VAL A 148 -6.84 7.68 -0.39
N ILE A 149 -5.98 6.70 -0.17
CA ILE A 149 -4.54 6.75 -0.41
C ILE A 149 -4.28 5.86 -1.62
N LEU A 150 -3.93 6.46 -2.75
CA LEU A 150 -3.64 5.75 -4.00
C LEU A 150 -2.12 5.65 -4.13
N ALA A 151 -1.58 4.45 -4.29
CA ALA A 151 -0.14 4.22 -4.39
C ALA A 151 0.25 3.70 -5.77
N CYS A 152 0.53 4.63 -6.69
CA CYS A 152 1.02 4.35 -8.03
C CYS A 152 2.50 3.96 -7.97
N ARG A 153 2.80 2.68 -8.17
CA ARG A 153 4.15 2.09 -7.96
C ARG A 153 4.48 0.98 -8.95
N ASN A 154 5.67 0.39 -8.81
CA ASN A 154 6.17 -0.74 -9.59
C ASN A 154 5.98 -0.54 -11.10
N PHE A 155 6.39 0.64 -11.60
CA PHE A 155 6.17 1.06 -12.98
C PHE A 155 6.91 0.16 -13.98
N GLU A 156 6.19 -0.49 -14.89
CA GLU A 156 6.80 -1.32 -15.95
C GLU A 156 6.62 -0.70 -17.34
N GLY A 157 7.72 -0.44 -18.05
CA GLY A 157 7.71 0.04 -19.43
C GLY A 157 7.22 1.48 -19.63
N MET A 158 7.09 2.25 -18.56
CA MET A 158 6.75 3.68 -18.60
C MET A 158 7.90 4.50 -19.19
N THR A 159 7.56 5.52 -19.97
CA THR A 159 8.47 6.58 -20.43
C THR A 159 8.09 7.89 -19.73
N GLU A 160 8.95 8.91 -19.83
CA GLU A 160 8.68 10.25 -19.29
C GLU A 160 7.33 10.81 -19.81
N ASP A 161 7.07 10.70 -21.12
CA ASP A 161 5.79 11.13 -21.73
C ASP A 161 4.56 10.37 -21.18
N LEU A 162 4.74 9.11 -20.76
CA LEU A 162 3.68 8.30 -20.16
C LEU A 162 3.48 8.60 -18.68
N HIS A 163 4.53 8.97 -17.96
CA HIS A 163 4.41 9.52 -16.61
C HIS A 163 3.66 10.86 -16.64
N GLU A 164 4.05 11.78 -17.53
CA GLU A 164 3.34 13.06 -17.73
C GLU A 164 1.88 12.85 -18.15
N TYR A 165 1.60 11.89 -19.04
CA TYR A 165 0.23 11.54 -19.40
C TYR A 165 -0.58 11.05 -18.20
N LEU A 166 -0.04 10.11 -17.42
CA LEU A 166 -0.71 9.57 -16.25
C LEU A 166 -0.99 10.67 -15.21
N VAL A 167 -0.04 11.57 -14.96
CA VAL A 167 -0.25 12.72 -14.06
C VAL A 167 -1.30 13.68 -14.62
N ALA A 168 -1.34 13.93 -15.93
CA ALA A 168 -2.40 14.73 -16.54
C ALA A 168 -3.80 14.10 -16.37
N CYS A 169 -3.95 12.79 -16.58
CA CYS A 169 -5.22 12.10 -16.36
C CYS A 169 -5.66 12.17 -14.88
N ILE A 170 -4.73 11.91 -13.96
CA ILE A 170 -4.94 12.05 -12.50
C ILE A 170 -5.46 13.43 -12.12
N ARG A 171 -4.85 14.50 -12.64
CA ARG A 171 -5.26 15.89 -12.39
C ARG A 171 -6.66 16.17 -12.95
N ASN A 172 -6.98 15.63 -14.13
CA ASN A 172 -8.28 15.82 -14.77
C ASN A 172 -9.41 15.04 -14.07
N ILE A 173 -9.11 13.86 -13.50
CA ILE A 173 -10.09 12.97 -12.86
C ILE A 173 -10.42 13.40 -11.43
N PHE A 174 -9.43 13.83 -10.65
CA PHE A 174 -9.62 14.15 -9.23
C PHE A 174 -9.66 15.66 -8.94
N GLY A 175 -9.01 16.50 -9.76
CA GLY A 175 -9.01 17.95 -9.59
C GLY A 175 -8.69 18.41 -8.16
N ASP A 176 -9.59 19.20 -7.58
CA ASP A 176 -9.45 19.75 -6.22
C ASP A 176 -9.55 18.69 -5.10
N MET A 177 -9.97 17.45 -5.39
CA MET A 177 -9.92 16.35 -4.41
C MET A 177 -8.48 15.97 -4.04
N LEU A 178 -7.49 16.31 -4.87
CA LEU A 178 -6.08 16.01 -4.61
C LEU A 178 -5.54 16.84 -3.43
N CYS A 179 -5.05 16.15 -2.41
CA CYS A 179 -4.24 16.78 -1.36
C CYS A 179 -2.79 16.89 -1.85
N PRO A 180 -2.24 18.10 -2.06
CA PRO A 180 -0.85 18.28 -2.47
C PRO A 180 0.12 17.90 -1.35
N ARG A 181 1.39 17.63 -1.70
CA ARG A 181 2.40 17.22 -0.71
C ARG A 181 2.71 18.33 0.30
N GLY A 182 2.94 17.92 1.54
CA GLY A 182 3.29 18.83 2.64
C GLY A 182 3.31 18.09 3.98
N GLU A 183 2.88 18.77 5.04
CA GLU A 183 2.56 18.13 6.31
C GLU A 183 1.35 17.19 6.15
N LEU A 184 1.43 15.98 6.70
CA LEU A 184 0.38 14.97 6.56
C LEU A 184 -0.88 15.36 7.36
N PRO A 185 -2.02 15.63 6.70
CA PRO A 185 -3.17 16.27 7.33
C PRO A 185 -3.99 15.35 8.24
N THR A 186 -4.92 15.96 8.97
CA THR A 186 -6.02 15.27 9.67
C THR A 186 -7.22 15.07 8.75
N LEU A 187 -8.20 14.25 9.15
CA LEU A 187 -9.45 14.08 8.38
C LEU A 187 -10.25 15.39 8.31
N ASN A 188 -10.38 16.12 9.42
CA ASN A 188 -11.01 17.45 9.44
C ASN A 188 -10.31 18.45 8.50
N GLN A 189 -8.98 18.43 8.42
CA GLN A 189 -8.23 19.30 7.52
C GLN A 189 -8.46 18.97 6.04
N LEU A 190 -8.58 17.69 5.70
CA LEU A 190 -8.92 17.24 4.34
C LEU A 190 -10.34 17.66 3.96
N TRP A 191 -11.34 17.32 4.78
CA TRP A 191 -12.75 17.64 4.52
C TRP A 191 -13.01 19.15 4.42
N SER A 192 -12.38 19.96 5.29
CA SER A 192 -12.51 21.43 5.24
C SER A 192 -11.88 22.08 4.00
N ARG A 193 -11.07 21.33 3.24
CA ARG A 193 -10.47 21.76 1.96
C ARG A 193 -11.16 21.12 0.74
N GLY A 194 -12.13 20.23 0.93
CA GLY A 194 -12.72 19.42 -0.14
C GLY A 194 -11.80 18.31 -0.66
N GLN A 195 -10.75 17.96 0.09
CA GLN A 195 -9.72 17.02 -0.33
C GLN A 195 -10.05 15.59 0.13
N GLN A 196 -9.88 14.62 -0.76
CA GLN A 196 -10.23 13.21 -0.55
C GLN A 196 -9.15 12.22 -1.04
N VAL A 197 -8.16 12.67 -1.83
CA VAL A 197 -7.15 11.80 -2.44
C VAL A 197 -5.75 12.20 -1.99
N ILE A 198 -5.03 11.28 -1.36
CA ILE A 198 -3.56 11.35 -1.21
C ILE A 198 -2.95 10.39 -2.23
N LEU A 199 -2.28 10.96 -3.22
CA LEU A 199 -1.64 10.20 -4.28
C LEU A 199 -0.15 10.06 -4.02
N SER A 200 0.28 8.85 -3.68
CA SER A 200 1.68 8.45 -3.62
C SER A 200 2.13 7.95 -4.99
N TYR A 201 3.31 8.39 -5.42
CA TYR A 201 3.91 8.06 -6.71
C TYR A 201 5.37 7.67 -6.49
N GLU A 202 5.78 6.51 -7.02
CA GLU A 202 7.10 5.92 -6.69
C GLU A 202 8.28 6.57 -7.45
N GLU A 203 8.03 7.14 -8.63
CA GLU A 203 9.07 7.76 -9.46
C GLU A 203 9.42 9.17 -8.97
N GLU A 204 10.54 9.30 -8.25
CA GLU A 204 10.97 10.54 -7.58
C GLU A 204 11.22 11.70 -8.57
N SER A 205 11.69 11.41 -9.78
CA SER A 205 11.91 12.45 -10.80
C SER A 205 10.60 13.14 -11.21
N VAL A 206 9.50 12.38 -11.31
CA VAL A 206 8.15 12.87 -11.61
C VAL A 206 7.56 13.59 -10.39
N VAL A 207 7.69 13.00 -9.19
CA VAL A 207 7.27 13.64 -7.93
C VAL A 207 7.90 15.02 -7.77
N SER A 208 9.20 15.17 -8.06
CA SER A 208 9.91 16.43 -7.90
C SER A 208 9.26 17.59 -8.67
N ARG A 209 8.67 17.31 -9.83
CA ARG A 209 8.09 18.29 -10.78
C ARG A 209 6.61 18.61 -10.51
N HIS A 210 5.85 17.68 -9.93
CA HIS A 210 4.39 17.81 -9.71
C HIS A 210 4.06 17.88 -8.22
N GLY A 211 3.59 19.05 -7.74
CA GLY A 211 3.32 19.33 -6.31
C GLY A 211 2.09 18.63 -5.72
N GLU A 212 1.21 18.11 -6.57
CA GLU A 212 0.10 17.23 -6.21
C GLU A 212 0.54 15.82 -5.79
N LEU A 213 1.76 15.40 -6.15
CA LEU A 213 2.26 14.05 -5.88
C LEU A 213 3.01 13.97 -4.55
N TRP A 214 2.68 12.95 -3.77
CA TRP A 214 3.46 12.51 -2.60
C TRP A 214 4.52 11.49 -3.03
N PRO A 215 5.68 11.43 -2.34
CA PRO A 215 6.67 10.37 -2.54
C PRO A 215 6.10 8.95 -2.35
N GLY A 216 6.82 7.95 -2.84
CA GLY A 216 6.50 6.53 -2.66
C GLY A 216 6.36 6.15 -1.18
N ILE A 217 5.17 5.70 -0.77
CA ILE A 217 4.91 5.27 0.61
C ILE A 217 5.73 3.98 0.90
N PRO A 218 6.54 3.95 1.97
CA PRO A 218 7.30 2.76 2.35
C PRO A 218 6.39 1.57 2.67
N TYR A 219 6.74 0.40 2.13
CA TYR A 219 6.00 -0.84 2.30
C TYR A 219 6.89 -1.88 2.98
N TRP A 220 6.49 -2.37 4.16
CA TRP A 220 7.13 -3.48 4.85
C TRP A 220 6.61 -4.79 4.26
N TRP A 221 7.31 -5.28 3.22
CA TRP A 221 7.05 -6.55 2.54
C TRP A 221 8.05 -7.60 3.01
N ALA A 222 7.55 -8.74 3.48
CA ALA A 222 8.40 -9.78 4.07
C ALA A 222 9.04 -10.72 3.03
N ASP A 223 8.43 -10.85 1.84
CA ASP A 223 8.77 -11.86 0.81
C ASP A 223 8.88 -13.29 1.38
N GLN A 224 7.80 -13.76 2.03
CA GLN A 224 7.78 -15.07 2.70
C GLN A 224 6.58 -15.94 2.31
N VAL A 225 6.84 -17.23 2.08
CA VAL A 225 5.81 -18.28 1.91
C VAL A 225 5.15 -18.73 3.22
N LYS A 226 5.73 -18.43 4.40
CA LYS A 226 5.19 -18.83 5.72
C LYS A 226 4.77 -17.62 6.54
N ALA A 227 3.57 -17.69 7.12
CA ALA A 227 3.04 -16.62 7.96
C ALA A 227 3.87 -16.37 9.23
N GLN A 228 4.53 -17.39 9.80
CA GLN A 228 5.39 -17.23 10.97
C GLN A 228 6.63 -16.38 10.64
N GLU A 229 7.22 -16.59 9.47
CA GLU A 229 8.40 -15.84 9.00
C GLU A 229 8.02 -14.40 8.62
N LEU A 230 6.83 -14.20 8.03
CA LEU A 230 6.24 -12.89 7.80
C LEU A 230 6.03 -12.11 9.12
N ILE A 231 5.40 -12.71 10.13
CA ILE A 231 5.16 -12.03 11.42
C ILE A 231 6.47 -11.73 12.15
N GLN A 232 7.47 -12.63 12.10
CA GLN A 232 8.81 -12.36 12.62
C GLN A 232 9.50 -11.18 11.91
N TYR A 233 9.32 -11.04 10.59
CA TYR A 233 9.78 -9.88 9.85
C TYR A 233 9.06 -8.59 10.31
N LEU A 234 7.72 -8.59 10.45
CA LEU A 234 6.97 -7.40 10.85
C LEU A 234 7.29 -6.95 12.28
N GLU A 235 7.43 -7.87 13.24
CA GLU A 235 7.86 -7.49 14.60
C GLU A 235 9.30 -6.95 14.64
N ARG A 236 10.20 -7.48 13.81
CA ARG A 236 11.54 -6.92 13.63
C ARG A 236 11.46 -5.49 13.07
N MET A 237 10.68 -5.24 12.03
CA MET A 237 10.51 -3.88 11.48
C MET A 237 9.93 -2.91 12.53
N LYS A 238 8.90 -3.33 13.28
CA LYS A 238 8.38 -2.56 14.43
C LYS A 238 9.44 -2.29 15.49
N SER A 239 10.35 -3.23 15.75
CA SER A 239 11.42 -3.06 16.74
C SER A 239 12.48 -2.04 16.31
N CYS A 240 12.70 -1.87 15.01
CA CYS A 240 13.60 -0.85 14.44
C CYS A 240 12.98 0.56 14.43
N GLY A 241 11.65 0.66 14.54
CA GLY A 241 10.91 1.92 14.57
C GLY A 241 10.09 2.17 13.29
N ARG A 242 8.87 2.70 13.46
CA ARG A 242 8.01 3.11 12.35
C ARG A 242 8.59 4.30 11.57
N PRO A 243 8.36 4.39 10.24
CA PRO A 243 8.50 5.63 9.50
C PRO A 243 7.68 6.78 10.10
N GLY A 244 8.19 8.01 9.97
CA GLY A 244 7.52 9.22 10.48
C GLY A 244 6.31 9.67 9.65
N GLY A 245 6.14 9.16 8.43
CA GLY A 245 5.00 9.43 7.57
C GLY A 245 3.99 8.28 7.51
N LEU A 246 3.19 8.26 6.44
CA LEU A 246 2.42 7.08 6.03
C LEU A 246 3.37 5.92 5.72
N PHE A 247 2.97 4.70 6.10
CA PHE A 247 3.67 3.47 5.72
C PHE A 247 2.74 2.26 5.81
N VAL A 248 3.07 1.19 5.09
CA VAL A 248 2.29 -0.05 5.04
C VAL A 248 3.00 -1.19 5.75
N ALA A 249 2.28 -1.90 6.62
CA ALA A 249 2.63 -3.26 7.05
C ALA A 249 1.89 -4.27 6.16
N GLY A 250 2.61 -5.02 5.34
CA GLY A 250 2.03 -6.05 4.48
C GLY A 250 1.84 -7.37 5.21
N ILE A 251 0.61 -7.88 5.27
CA ILE A 251 0.28 -9.26 5.70
C ILE A 251 0.10 -10.23 4.52
N ASN A 252 0.58 -9.83 3.34
CA ASN A 252 0.62 -10.60 2.11
C ASN A 252 1.70 -11.69 2.16
N LEU A 253 1.30 -12.96 1.99
CA LEU A 253 2.26 -14.04 1.73
C LEU A 253 2.75 -13.95 0.28
N THR A 254 3.94 -14.44 0.00
CA THR A 254 4.54 -14.36 -1.34
C THR A 254 5.13 -15.69 -1.74
N GLU A 255 4.75 -16.19 -2.92
CA GLU A 255 5.38 -17.33 -3.56
C GLU A 255 6.62 -16.95 -4.36
N ASN A 256 7.61 -17.84 -4.40
CA ASN A 256 8.74 -17.75 -5.31
C ASN A 256 8.65 -18.80 -6.42
N LEU A 257 9.46 -18.65 -7.47
CA LEU A 257 9.40 -19.52 -8.65
C LEU A 257 9.57 -21.01 -8.32
N ALA A 258 10.46 -21.36 -7.40
CA ALA A 258 10.63 -22.75 -6.94
C ALA A 258 9.37 -23.28 -6.23
N TYR A 259 8.71 -22.46 -5.40
CA TYR A 259 7.46 -22.82 -4.74
C TYR A 259 6.29 -22.97 -5.73
N VAL A 260 6.19 -22.08 -6.73
CA VAL A 260 5.20 -22.17 -7.83
C VAL A 260 5.41 -23.45 -8.64
N LEU A 261 6.66 -23.74 -9.04
CA LEU A 261 7.01 -24.92 -9.80
C LEU A 261 6.73 -26.21 -9.01
N GLY A 262 6.96 -26.23 -7.70
CA GLY A 262 6.62 -27.36 -6.83
C GLY A 262 5.12 -27.57 -6.60
N HIS A 263 4.28 -26.54 -6.81
CA HIS A 263 2.86 -26.56 -6.44
C HIS A 263 1.90 -26.11 -7.58
N PRO A 264 2.00 -26.63 -8.83
CA PRO A 264 1.24 -26.13 -9.98
C PRO A 264 -0.28 -26.33 -9.87
N SER A 265 -0.74 -27.23 -8.98
CA SER A 265 -2.16 -27.47 -8.69
C SER A 265 -2.72 -26.61 -7.56
N GLN A 266 -1.90 -25.75 -6.94
CA GLN A 266 -2.28 -24.77 -5.92
C GLN A 266 -2.47 -23.36 -6.51
N SER A 267 -2.37 -22.32 -5.70
CA SER A 267 -2.74 -20.93 -5.99
C SER A 267 -2.44 -20.09 -4.76
N LEU A 268 -2.13 -18.80 -4.89
CA LEU A 268 -1.88 -17.92 -3.74
C LEU A 268 -3.04 -17.94 -2.74
N ARG A 269 -4.29 -17.92 -3.24
CA ARG A 269 -5.50 -18.09 -2.40
C ARG A 269 -5.54 -19.36 -1.55
N LYS A 270 -4.88 -20.45 -1.97
CA LYS A 270 -4.77 -21.69 -1.17
C LYS A 270 -3.64 -21.62 -0.14
N MET A 271 -2.62 -20.80 -0.38
CA MET A 271 -1.54 -20.52 0.57
C MET A 271 -1.99 -19.54 1.66
N THR A 272 -2.68 -18.45 1.29
CA THR A 272 -3.04 -17.37 2.21
C THR A 272 -4.27 -17.69 3.08
N LEU A 273 -5.37 -18.22 2.52
CA LEU A 273 -6.62 -18.40 3.29
C LEU A 273 -6.47 -19.24 4.58
N PRO A 274 -5.72 -20.36 4.63
CA PRO A 274 -5.51 -21.12 5.86
C PRO A 274 -4.73 -20.36 6.95
N ASN A 275 -3.97 -19.32 6.56
CA ASN A 275 -3.15 -18.53 7.47
C ASN A 275 -3.86 -17.26 8.00
N LEU A 276 -4.98 -16.84 7.40
CA LEU A 276 -5.73 -15.64 7.82
C LEU A 276 -6.06 -15.62 9.33
N PRO A 277 -6.49 -16.71 10.00
CA PRO A 277 -6.76 -16.66 11.44
C PRO A 277 -5.56 -16.26 12.30
N TYR A 278 -4.34 -16.59 11.86
CA TYR A 278 -3.07 -16.24 12.53
C TYR A 278 -2.63 -14.81 12.18
N LEU A 279 -2.71 -14.42 10.90
CA LEU A 279 -2.41 -13.07 10.43
C LEU A 279 -3.36 -12.04 11.07
N SER A 280 -4.66 -12.30 11.05
CA SER A 280 -5.67 -11.42 11.66
C SER A 280 -5.63 -11.42 13.20
N ALA A 281 -5.04 -12.44 13.84
CA ALA A 281 -4.72 -12.36 15.27
C ALA A 281 -3.63 -11.32 15.54
N TRP A 282 -2.54 -11.35 14.77
CA TRP A 282 -1.50 -10.31 14.82
C TRP A 282 -2.08 -8.91 14.54
N VAL A 283 -2.95 -8.75 13.54
CA VAL A 283 -3.61 -7.47 13.24
C VAL A 283 -4.35 -6.92 14.46
N ARG A 284 -5.17 -7.73 15.14
CA ARG A 284 -5.93 -7.31 16.33
C ARG A 284 -5.05 -6.87 17.51
N GLU A 285 -3.81 -7.33 17.58
CA GLU A 285 -2.85 -6.90 18.62
C GLU A 285 -2.26 -5.51 18.35
N GLN A 286 -2.15 -5.07 17.09
CA GLN A 286 -1.45 -3.83 16.72
C GLN A 286 -2.10 -2.55 17.29
N CYS A 287 -1.30 -1.51 17.51
CA CYS A 287 -1.77 -0.21 17.97
C CYS A 287 -1.42 0.87 16.95
N PRO A 288 -2.35 1.77 16.57
CA PRO A 288 -2.03 2.97 15.83
C PRO A 288 -1.52 4.08 16.78
N GLY A 289 -1.09 5.21 16.21
CA GLY A 289 -0.58 6.37 16.96
C GLY A 289 0.91 6.67 16.74
N PRO A 290 1.47 7.63 17.50
CA PRO A 290 2.85 8.13 17.32
C PRO A 290 3.95 7.25 17.94
N GLY A 291 3.59 6.18 18.66
CA GLY A 291 4.58 5.33 19.33
C GLY A 291 5.49 4.61 18.32
N ALA A 292 6.76 4.44 18.66
CA ALA A 292 7.77 3.89 17.74
C ALA A 292 7.44 2.48 17.17
N ARG A 293 6.63 1.68 17.87
CA ARG A 293 6.16 0.35 17.41
C ARG A 293 4.73 0.33 16.85
N CYS A 294 4.10 1.49 16.68
CA CYS A 294 2.72 1.61 16.21
C CYS A 294 2.63 1.39 14.69
N THR A 295 1.53 0.80 14.23
CA THR A 295 1.20 0.62 12.81
C THR A 295 0.44 1.83 12.25
N ASN A 296 0.40 1.93 10.92
CA ASN A 296 -0.47 2.88 10.21
C ASN A 296 -1.36 2.13 9.21
N ILE A 297 -0.96 2.05 7.94
CA ILE A 297 -1.67 1.23 6.97
C ILE A 297 -1.30 -0.24 7.22
N ILE A 298 -2.30 -1.13 7.20
CA ILE A 298 -2.08 -2.57 7.15
C ILE A 298 -2.75 -3.08 5.87
N ALA A 299 -2.00 -3.73 5.00
CA ALA A 299 -2.48 -4.19 3.69
C ALA A 299 -2.44 -5.72 3.58
N GLY A 300 -3.43 -6.31 2.89
CA GLY A 300 -3.54 -7.76 2.75
C GLY A 300 -4.22 -8.22 1.46
N ASP A 301 -4.16 -9.53 1.24
CA ASP A 301 -4.78 -10.23 0.11
C ASP A 301 -6.21 -10.68 0.46
N PHE A 302 -7.01 -10.96 -0.57
CA PHE A 302 -8.35 -11.55 -0.50
C PHE A 302 -9.31 -10.77 0.41
N ILE A 303 -9.41 -9.46 0.19
CA ILE A 303 -10.36 -8.58 0.89
C ILE A 303 -11.78 -9.19 0.87
N GLY A 304 -12.41 -9.23 2.04
CA GLY A 304 -13.72 -9.85 2.25
C GLY A 304 -13.72 -11.36 2.56
N ALA A 305 -12.55 -12.01 2.66
CA ALA A 305 -12.46 -13.43 3.01
C ALA A 305 -12.56 -13.71 4.53
N ASP A 306 -12.25 -12.74 5.38
CA ASP A 306 -12.37 -12.81 6.84
C ASP A 306 -12.73 -11.43 7.46
N THR A 307 -12.47 -11.24 8.75
CA THR A 307 -12.72 -9.99 9.48
C THR A 307 -11.68 -8.88 9.29
N PHE A 308 -10.60 -9.10 8.50
CA PHE A 308 -9.41 -8.23 8.40
C PHE A 308 -9.72 -6.73 8.38
N VAL A 309 -10.50 -6.26 7.40
CA VAL A 309 -10.77 -4.81 7.23
C VAL A 309 -11.45 -4.21 8.47
N GLY A 310 -12.43 -4.90 9.03
CA GLY A 310 -13.12 -4.49 10.25
C GLY A 310 -12.22 -4.55 11.49
N ASP A 311 -11.27 -5.50 11.55
CA ASP A 311 -10.28 -5.58 12.61
C ASP A 311 -9.30 -4.40 12.56
N VAL A 312 -8.80 -4.02 11.37
CA VAL A 312 -7.94 -2.83 11.20
C VAL A 312 -8.70 -1.55 11.58
N ILE A 313 -9.94 -1.39 11.13
CA ILE A 313 -10.76 -0.20 11.46
C ILE A 313 -10.96 -0.09 12.98
N ARG A 314 -11.27 -1.19 13.67
CA ARG A 314 -11.43 -1.24 15.14
C ARG A 314 -10.16 -0.86 15.92
N LEU A 315 -8.96 -0.95 15.33
CA LEU A 315 -7.73 -0.53 16.02
C LEU A 315 -7.74 0.96 16.40
N ASN A 316 -8.49 1.79 15.67
CA ASN A 316 -8.63 3.23 15.96
C ASN A 316 -9.29 3.49 17.33
N GLU A 317 -10.12 2.57 17.84
CA GLU A 317 -10.67 2.66 19.21
C GLU A 317 -9.59 2.69 20.29
N LYS A 318 -8.40 2.11 20.02
CA LYS A 318 -7.30 2.07 21.00
C LYS A 318 -6.75 3.48 21.30
N LEU A 319 -6.84 4.40 20.34
CA LEU A 319 -6.41 5.81 20.51
C LEU A 319 -7.20 6.49 21.65
N LEU A 320 -8.52 6.32 21.67
CA LEU A 320 -9.42 6.89 22.69
C LEU A 320 -9.07 6.43 24.11
N ARG A 321 -8.54 5.22 24.27
CA ARG A 321 -8.16 4.64 25.56
C ARG A 321 -6.88 5.30 26.11
N CYS A 322 -5.95 5.67 25.23
CA CYS A 322 -4.76 6.45 25.59
C CYS A 322 -5.12 7.89 25.99
N SER A 323 -6.17 8.47 25.42
CA SER A 323 -6.69 9.81 25.75
C SER A 323 -7.36 9.92 27.14
N HIS A 324 -7.40 8.84 27.93
CA HIS A 324 -8.09 8.78 29.23
C HIS A 324 -7.20 8.36 30.40
N VAL A 325 -5.87 8.43 30.24
CA VAL A 325 -4.97 8.49 31.40
C VAL A 325 -5.05 9.90 31.99
N PRO A 326 -5.56 10.10 33.22
CA PRO A 326 -5.51 11.41 33.85
C PRO A 326 -4.05 11.78 34.09
N SER A 327 -3.70 13.07 33.96
CA SER A 327 -2.37 13.54 34.37
C SER A 327 -2.15 13.18 35.85
N ALA A 328 -1.23 12.24 36.10
CA ALA A 328 -0.94 11.78 37.44
C ALA A 328 -0.28 12.93 38.21
N ALA A 329 -1.05 13.55 39.10
CA ALA A 329 -0.55 14.57 40.01
C ALA A 329 0.61 14.02 40.85
N HIS A 330 1.46 14.93 41.37
CA HIS A 330 2.54 14.57 42.28
C HIS A 330 2.03 13.69 43.43
N VAL A 331 2.37 12.40 43.39
CA VAL A 331 2.35 11.53 44.56
C VAL A 331 3.72 11.63 45.21
N GLU A 332 3.81 12.37 46.31
CA GLU A 332 5.00 12.31 47.16
C GLU A 332 5.16 10.88 47.66
N CYS A 333 6.34 10.30 47.43
CA CYS A 333 6.67 8.97 47.92
C CYS A 333 6.98 9.04 49.42
N GLY A 334 5.92 9.02 50.24
CA GLY A 334 6.02 8.90 51.68
C GLY A 334 6.75 7.60 52.06
N ARG A 335 7.72 7.69 52.97
CA ARG A 335 8.34 6.50 53.56
C ARG A 335 7.32 5.80 54.45
N GLU A 336 7.08 4.52 54.20
CA GLU A 336 6.58 3.61 55.23
C GLU A 336 7.72 2.72 55.72
N GLU A 337 7.91 2.67 57.03
CA GLU A 337 8.98 1.91 57.67
C GLU A 337 8.61 0.43 57.77
N TRP A 338 9.51 -0.46 57.36
CA TRP A 338 9.42 -1.87 57.73
C TRP A 338 10.36 -2.16 58.91
N GLY A 339 9.76 -2.43 60.06
CA GLY A 339 10.48 -2.75 61.29
C GLY A 339 11.31 -4.03 61.14
N GLY A 340 12.58 -3.96 61.54
CA GLY A 340 13.52 -5.07 61.36
C GLY A 340 13.51 -6.11 62.48
N ILE A 341 14.02 -7.30 62.15
CA ILE A 341 14.65 -8.22 63.11
C ILE A 341 16.05 -8.48 62.54
N GLY A 342 17.10 -8.26 63.34
CA GLY A 342 18.49 -8.33 62.87
C GLY A 342 19.37 -9.21 63.75
N VAL A 343 20.53 -9.62 63.21
CA VAL A 343 21.58 -10.36 63.93
C VAL A 343 22.95 -9.82 63.53
N GLU A 344 23.63 -9.23 64.52
CA GLU A 344 25.09 -9.08 64.73
C GLU A 344 26.00 -8.39 63.68
N ARG A 345 27.22 -8.04 64.14
CA ARG A 345 28.28 -7.30 63.44
C ARG A 345 29.60 -8.08 63.50
N SER A 346 30.45 -7.93 62.48
CA SER A 346 31.91 -7.86 62.67
C SER A 346 32.62 -7.32 61.41
N GLU A 347 33.44 -6.28 61.60
CA GLU A 347 34.49 -5.82 60.67
C GLU A 347 35.86 -6.30 61.20
N PRO A 348 37.01 -6.00 60.55
CA PRO A 348 37.36 -6.21 59.13
C PRO A 348 38.65 -7.06 59.00
N GLY A 349 39.14 -7.33 57.78
CA GLY A 349 40.42 -7.99 57.52
C GLY A 349 40.94 -7.78 56.10
N GLU A 350 42.26 -7.84 55.92
CA GLU A 350 42.98 -7.54 54.68
C GLU A 350 43.30 -8.80 53.83
N GLU A 351 43.84 -8.53 52.63
CA GLU A 351 44.54 -9.38 51.65
C GLU A 351 43.77 -9.74 50.36
N VAL A 352 44.20 -9.57 49.09
CA VAL A 352 45.35 -8.98 48.34
C VAL A 352 45.79 -9.95 47.21
N TRP A 353 46.07 -9.42 46.02
CA TRP A 353 46.54 -10.07 44.75
C TRP A 353 45.58 -10.98 43.95
N GLY A 354 45.63 -10.88 42.60
CA GLY A 354 45.28 -12.02 41.72
C GLY A 354 44.51 -11.81 40.38
N ASP A 355 44.89 -10.88 39.50
CA ASP A 355 44.85 -10.97 38.00
C ASP A 355 43.54 -11.35 37.23
N VAL A 356 43.31 -11.22 35.89
CA VAL A 356 43.69 -10.37 34.72
C VAL A 356 42.75 -10.81 33.56
N CYS A 357 42.17 -10.01 32.66
CA CYS A 357 41.80 -8.59 32.61
C CYS A 357 40.68 -8.38 31.52
N ALA A 358 40.32 -7.14 31.18
CA ALA A 358 39.30 -6.81 30.15
C ALA A 358 39.89 -6.72 28.69
N PRO A 359 39.09 -6.52 27.62
CA PRO A 359 39.50 -6.83 26.22
C PRO A 359 40.46 -5.82 25.56
N GLY A 360 41.18 -6.29 24.53
CA GLY A 360 42.27 -5.54 23.88
C GLY A 360 41.90 -4.73 22.61
N PRO A 361 42.80 -3.83 22.16
CA PRO A 361 42.60 -2.93 21.02
C PRO A 361 43.17 -3.45 19.68
N ALA A 362 42.92 -2.70 18.60
CA ALA A 362 43.46 -2.95 17.25
C ALA A 362 44.94 -2.52 17.07
N PRO A 363 45.67 -3.07 16.09
CA PRO A 363 47.11 -2.83 15.88
C PRO A 363 47.43 -1.61 14.98
N ALA A 364 48.68 -1.13 15.03
CA ALA A 364 49.21 -0.09 14.16
C ALA A 364 50.73 -0.23 13.91
N THR A 365 51.22 0.22 12.76
CA THR A 365 52.66 0.37 12.43
C THR A 365 52.88 1.55 11.46
N GLY A 366 53.83 2.44 11.77
CA GLY A 366 54.31 3.53 10.89
C GLY A 366 55.55 3.13 10.07
N PRO A 367 56.57 3.99 9.83
CA PRO A 367 56.83 5.36 10.33
C PRO A 367 56.89 6.38 9.12
N THR A 368 57.57 7.55 9.04
CA THR A 368 58.65 8.26 9.78
C THR A 368 58.55 9.81 9.66
N GLY A 369 58.72 10.55 10.77
CA GLY A 369 59.43 11.86 10.84
C GLY A 369 58.86 13.14 10.16
N THR A 370 59.19 14.39 10.55
CA THR A 370 59.96 14.93 11.71
C THR A 370 59.71 16.45 11.90
N VAL A 371 59.30 16.90 13.11
CA VAL A 371 59.56 18.24 13.76
C VAL A 371 58.89 19.57 13.28
N LEU A 372 58.14 20.21 14.22
CA LEU A 372 57.91 21.66 14.53
C LEU A 372 57.56 22.67 13.39
N GLN A 373 56.90 23.84 13.60
CA GLN A 373 56.62 24.65 14.82
C GLN A 373 55.25 25.41 14.73
N ASP A 374 54.94 26.27 15.70
CA ASP A 374 53.60 26.77 16.07
C ASP A 374 53.03 28.03 15.35
N PHE A 375 51.76 28.32 15.67
CA PHE A 375 50.96 29.56 15.57
C PHE A 375 50.14 29.93 14.31
N THR A 376 48.82 29.95 14.53
CA THR A 376 47.73 30.69 13.84
C THR A 376 47.91 32.23 13.95
N PRO A 377 47.39 33.09 13.01
CA PRO A 377 45.96 33.10 12.62
C PRO A 377 45.63 33.41 11.14
N ALA A 378 44.33 33.43 10.83
CA ALA A 378 43.71 33.76 9.54
C ALA A 378 43.15 35.20 9.53
N PRO A 379 42.47 35.70 8.47
CA PRO A 379 42.33 35.20 7.10
C PRO A 379 42.80 36.22 6.02
N ALA A 380 42.76 35.85 4.73
CA ALA A 380 43.08 36.77 3.62
C ALA A 380 41.92 36.90 2.61
N ILE A 381 41.49 38.15 2.38
CA ILE A 381 40.73 38.60 1.20
C ILE A 381 41.58 39.71 0.57
N GLU A 382 41.83 39.67 -0.74
CA GLU A 382 42.45 40.81 -1.41
C GLU A 382 41.89 41.06 -2.82
N LYS A 383 41.84 42.34 -3.20
CA LYS A 383 41.50 42.88 -4.53
C LYS A 383 42.57 43.89 -4.89
N ALA A 384 42.98 43.96 -6.15
CA ALA A 384 43.86 45.01 -6.67
C ALA A 384 43.29 45.70 -7.92
N ARG A 385 43.69 46.96 -8.11
CA ARG A 385 43.41 47.88 -9.24
C ARG A 385 44.57 48.92 -9.28
N GLN A 386 44.64 49.98 -10.10
CA GLN A 386 43.72 50.59 -11.08
C GLN A 386 44.58 51.33 -12.14
N PHE A 387 44.07 52.44 -12.69
CA PHE A 387 44.75 53.49 -13.46
C PHE A 387 45.10 53.18 -14.93
N CYS A 388 45.04 54.14 -15.87
CA CYS A 388 44.15 55.32 -16.04
C CYS A 388 44.54 56.05 -17.34
N GLU A 389 43.57 56.66 -18.05
CA GLU A 389 43.61 58.01 -18.67
C GLU A 389 42.34 58.28 -19.53
N GLY A 390 42.21 59.49 -20.08
CA GLY A 390 41.09 59.98 -20.93
C GLY A 390 41.52 61.28 -21.64
N PRO A 391 40.61 62.20 -22.07
CA PRO A 391 39.14 62.18 -22.07
C PRO A 391 38.51 62.53 -23.46
N HIS A 392 37.17 62.62 -23.56
CA HIS A 392 36.41 63.72 -24.22
C HIS A 392 34.86 63.47 -24.15
N THR A 393 34.07 64.53 -24.38
CA THR A 393 32.59 64.66 -24.24
C THR A 393 32.05 65.61 -25.35
N PRO A 394 30.73 65.94 -25.52
CA PRO A 394 29.54 65.83 -24.63
C PRO A 394 28.19 65.43 -25.31
N GLN A 395 27.06 65.72 -24.61
CA GLN A 395 25.63 65.75 -25.02
C GLN A 395 24.85 64.42 -24.92
N SER A 396 23.90 64.18 -23.99
CA SER A 396 22.61 64.85 -23.63
C SER A 396 21.42 64.41 -24.51
N THR A 397 20.22 64.06 -24.04
CA THR A 397 19.49 64.45 -22.79
C THR A 397 18.63 63.34 -22.16
N GLU A 398 18.37 63.44 -20.86
CA GLU A 398 17.20 62.87 -20.13
C GLU A 398 16.19 64.02 -19.85
N PRO A 399 14.88 63.81 -19.55
CA PRO A 399 14.37 63.15 -18.33
C PRO A 399 13.10 62.27 -18.61
N ALA A 400 12.26 61.77 -17.69
CA ALA A 400 12.03 62.10 -16.28
C ALA A 400 11.47 60.91 -15.43
N ARG A 401 11.31 61.16 -14.12
CA ARG A 401 10.93 60.19 -13.07
C ARG A 401 9.41 60.08 -12.79
N THR A 402 8.97 58.85 -12.54
CA THR A 402 8.27 58.33 -11.34
C THR A 402 7.19 59.17 -10.62
N VAL A 403 6.07 58.51 -10.22
CA VAL A 403 5.40 58.51 -8.88
C VAL A 403 3.86 58.41 -8.95
N LEU A 404 3.31 57.38 -8.25
CA LEU A 404 1.92 57.13 -7.77
C LEU A 404 0.70 57.18 -8.72
N GLY A 405 -0.28 56.33 -8.40
CA GLY A 405 -1.64 56.31 -8.96
C GLY A 405 -2.36 55.01 -8.63
N ASP A 406 -3.25 55.02 -7.64
CA ASP A 406 -4.08 53.86 -7.26
C ASP A 406 -5.14 53.52 -8.33
N LEU A 407 -5.55 52.24 -8.41
CA LEU A 407 -6.95 51.78 -8.41
C LEU A 407 -7.06 50.29 -8.77
N ALA A 408 -8.03 49.61 -8.15
CA ALA A 408 -8.49 48.27 -8.50
C ALA A 408 -10.01 48.17 -8.21
N PRO A 409 -10.71 47.14 -8.68
CA PRO A 409 -10.66 46.48 -10.00
C PRO A 409 -12.03 46.64 -10.70
N PRO A 410 -12.33 45.83 -11.74
CA PRO A 410 -13.70 45.32 -11.88
C PRO A 410 -13.77 43.79 -11.94
N SER A 411 -14.79 43.24 -11.29
CA SER A 411 -15.13 41.81 -11.31
C SER A 411 -16.07 41.44 -12.45
N ALA A 412 -16.00 40.20 -12.92
CA ALA A 412 -17.02 39.62 -13.81
C ALA A 412 -17.20 38.11 -13.55
N GLN A 413 -18.34 37.74 -12.97
CA GLN A 413 -18.91 36.39 -13.06
C GLN A 413 -19.91 36.34 -14.22
N PRO A 414 -20.26 35.13 -14.71
CA PRO A 414 -21.61 34.86 -15.20
C PRO A 414 -22.35 33.88 -14.27
N ALA A 415 -23.64 34.17 -14.03
CA ALA A 415 -24.48 33.48 -13.06
C ALA A 415 -24.89 32.04 -13.46
N ARG A 416 -25.17 31.20 -12.44
CA ARG A 416 -26.05 30.03 -12.60
C ARG A 416 -27.46 30.48 -12.99
N ARG A 417 -28.13 29.72 -13.86
CA ARG A 417 -29.60 29.71 -13.97
C ARG A 417 -30.07 28.28 -14.24
N GLY A 418 -30.90 27.75 -13.35
CA GLY A 418 -31.63 26.50 -13.60
C GLY A 418 -32.95 26.75 -14.32
N LEU A 419 -33.52 25.71 -14.91
CA LEU A 419 -34.90 25.68 -15.39
C LEU A 419 -35.57 24.40 -14.89
N ARG A 420 -36.84 24.50 -14.54
CA ARG A 420 -37.72 23.38 -14.18
C ARG A 420 -38.78 23.17 -15.26
N ASP A 421 -39.33 21.96 -15.26
CA ASP A 421 -40.70 21.59 -15.67
C ASP A 421 -41.29 22.21 -16.96
N LEU A 422 -41.50 21.37 -17.99
CA LEU A 422 -42.62 21.55 -18.93
C LEU A 422 -43.05 20.19 -19.52
N VAL A 423 -44.34 19.87 -19.41
CA VAL A 423 -44.99 18.65 -19.93
C VAL A 423 -46.11 19.05 -20.89
N PRO A 424 -46.24 18.37 -22.05
CA PRO A 424 -47.52 18.21 -22.73
C PRO A 424 -47.98 16.72 -22.77
N PRO A 425 -49.30 16.43 -22.95
CA PRO A 425 -49.89 15.19 -22.41
C PRO A 425 -50.74 14.35 -23.40
N VAL A 426 -51.33 13.25 -22.88
CA VAL A 426 -52.43 12.40 -23.42
C VAL A 426 -52.18 11.64 -24.76
N HIS A 427 -52.87 10.54 -25.10
CA HIS A 427 -54.12 9.95 -24.57
C HIS A 427 -54.07 8.43 -24.31
N SER A 428 -55.08 7.97 -23.57
CA SER A 428 -55.35 6.60 -23.11
C SER A 428 -56.14 5.71 -24.09
N ALA A 429 -55.84 4.41 -24.17
CA ALA A 429 -56.81 3.36 -24.53
C ALA A 429 -56.39 1.95 -24.03
N GLY A 430 -57.40 1.15 -23.69
CA GLY A 430 -57.40 -0.30 -23.39
C GLY A 430 -58.88 -0.73 -23.20
N PRO A 431 -59.21 -1.98 -22.82
CA PRO A 431 -58.35 -3.12 -22.49
C PRO A 431 -58.75 -4.38 -23.33
N GLU A 432 -58.93 -5.54 -22.68
CA GLU A 432 -59.31 -6.88 -23.22
C GLU A 432 -58.19 -7.65 -23.96
N GLY A 433 -58.09 -8.98 -23.90
CA GLY A 433 -58.93 -9.99 -23.20
C GLY A 433 -58.15 -11.27 -22.84
N ALA A 434 -58.81 -12.24 -22.19
CA ALA A 434 -58.16 -13.42 -21.61
C ALA A 434 -57.96 -14.59 -22.58
N GLY A 435 -56.94 -15.44 -22.34
CA GLY A 435 -56.68 -16.66 -23.12
C GLY A 435 -55.77 -17.66 -22.39
N GLY A 436 -56.36 -18.75 -21.90
CA GLY A 436 -55.68 -19.88 -21.25
C GLY A 436 -55.12 -20.93 -22.23
N PRO A 437 -54.62 -22.07 -21.71
CA PRO A 437 -53.38 -22.66 -22.24
C PRO A 437 -53.57 -23.83 -23.21
N HIS A 438 -52.53 -24.10 -24.01
CA HIS A 438 -52.38 -25.34 -24.75
C HIS A 438 -51.01 -25.99 -24.50
N THR A 439 -51.04 -27.27 -24.12
CA THR A 439 -49.91 -28.20 -24.07
C THR A 439 -49.96 -29.14 -25.29
N ILE A 440 -48.80 -29.59 -25.78
CA ILE A 440 -48.53 -30.96 -26.24
C ILE A 440 -47.01 -31.10 -26.56
N PRO A 441 -46.38 -32.29 -26.39
CA PRO A 441 -44.95 -32.38 -26.10
C PRO A 441 -44.08 -32.93 -27.26
N VAL A 442 -42.75 -32.91 -27.05
CA VAL A 442 -41.78 -33.71 -27.81
C VAL A 442 -41.04 -34.65 -26.86
N HIS A 443 -41.03 -35.95 -27.18
CA HIS A 443 -40.27 -36.98 -26.46
C HIS A 443 -38.87 -37.19 -27.06
N CYS A 444 -37.87 -37.36 -26.20
CA CYS A 444 -36.65 -38.17 -26.40
C CYS A 444 -36.03 -38.37 -25.01
N VAL A 445 -36.32 -39.44 -24.28
CA VAL A 445 -35.68 -40.77 -24.43
C VAL A 445 -34.16 -40.66 -24.42
N GLY A 446 -33.55 -41.03 -23.30
CA GLY A 446 -32.12 -41.33 -23.18
C GLY A 446 -31.90 -42.69 -22.51
N PRO A 447 -30.73 -43.32 -22.67
CA PRO A 447 -30.41 -44.58 -22.00
C PRO A 447 -29.67 -44.35 -20.67
N THR A 448 -30.09 -45.04 -19.62
CA THR A 448 -29.35 -45.15 -18.35
C THR A 448 -28.18 -46.13 -18.48
N ALA A 449 -27.03 -45.80 -17.90
CA ALA A 449 -25.96 -46.74 -17.59
C ALA A 449 -25.47 -46.54 -16.15
N GLN A 450 -25.19 -47.63 -15.44
CA GLN A 450 -24.80 -47.61 -14.03
C GLN A 450 -23.30 -47.88 -13.85
N GLY A 451 -22.71 -47.23 -12.84
CA GLY A 451 -21.65 -47.80 -12.00
C GLY A 451 -20.27 -48.06 -12.62
N THR A 452 -19.29 -47.25 -12.23
CA THR A 452 -18.10 -47.74 -11.48
C THR A 452 -17.32 -46.56 -10.91
N SER A 453 -16.81 -46.70 -9.69
CA SER A 453 -15.90 -45.73 -9.06
C SER A 453 -14.44 -46.15 -9.27
N TYR A 454 -13.62 -45.27 -9.84
CA TYR A 454 -12.17 -45.45 -9.89
C TYR A 454 -11.47 -44.30 -9.17
N GLN A 455 -10.90 -44.58 -8.00
CA GLN A 455 -9.97 -43.69 -7.33
C GLN A 455 -8.60 -43.78 -8.03
N LEU A 456 -8.30 -42.81 -8.89
CA LEU A 456 -6.97 -42.66 -9.48
C LEU A 456 -6.04 -41.89 -8.53
N HIS A 457 -5.35 -42.62 -7.66
CA HIS A 457 -4.17 -42.11 -6.95
C HIS A 457 -2.98 -42.01 -7.93
N THR A 458 -2.84 -40.88 -8.62
CA THR A 458 -1.69 -40.59 -9.48
C THR A 458 -0.65 -39.74 -8.75
N GLN A 459 0.34 -40.39 -8.15
CA GLN A 459 1.63 -39.77 -7.78
C GLN A 459 2.45 -39.52 -9.07
N PRO A 460 2.86 -38.28 -9.39
CA PRO A 460 3.66 -37.99 -10.58
C PRO A 460 5.17 -38.18 -10.31
N SER A 461 5.59 -39.37 -9.90
CA SER A 461 7.01 -39.72 -9.76
C SER A 461 7.58 -40.18 -11.12
N GLY A 462 8.00 -39.23 -11.96
CA GLY A 462 8.62 -39.50 -13.27
C GLY A 462 9.96 -38.75 -13.43
N PRO A 463 10.95 -39.30 -14.16
CA PRO A 463 12.33 -38.80 -14.16
C PRO A 463 12.46 -37.35 -14.67
N LEU A 464 11.60 -36.93 -15.60
CA LEU A 464 11.51 -35.53 -16.06
C LEU A 464 11.28 -34.55 -14.89
N TRP A 465 10.47 -34.90 -13.88
CA TRP A 465 10.19 -34.02 -12.76
C TRP A 465 11.44 -33.73 -11.91
N GLU A 466 12.32 -34.71 -11.77
CA GLU A 466 13.59 -34.53 -11.07
C GLU A 466 14.58 -33.66 -11.86
N GLU A 467 14.67 -33.83 -13.19
CA GLU A 467 15.49 -32.95 -14.03
C GLU A 467 15.00 -31.50 -13.97
N TRP A 468 13.68 -31.27 -14.04
CA TRP A 468 13.10 -29.93 -13.96
C TRP A 468 13.35 -29.28 -12.59
N SER A 469 13.29 -30.07 -11.51
CA SER A 469 13.64 -29.62 -10.16
C SER A 469 15.12 -29.22 -10.04
N ARG A 470 16.04 -29.98 -10.67
CA ARG A 470 17.48 -29.68 -10.69
C ARG A 470 17.80 -28.43 -11.53
N LEU A 471 17.12 -28.24 -12.65
CA LEU A 471 17.29 -27.06 -13.51
C LEU A 471 16.84 -25.77 -12.82
N ALA A 472 15.77 -25.80 -12.02
CA ALA A 472 15.33 -24.64 -11.23
C ALA A 472 16.40 -24.21 -10.21
N VAL A 473 16.95 -25.17 -9.43
CA VAL A 473 18.01 -24.89 -8.44
C VAL A 473 19.30 -24.33 -9.07
N SER A 474 19.57 -24.64 -10.33
CA SER A 474 20.74 -24.15 -11.06
C SER A 474 20.61 -22.71 -11.58
N ALA A 475 19.43 -22.08 -11.52
CA ALA A 475 19.21 -20.73 -12.06
C ALA A 475 19.54 -19.61 -11.06
N ASP A 476 19.40 -19.88 -9.76
CA ASP A 476 19.51 -18.87 -8.70
C ASP A 476 20.95 -18.73 -8.15
N HIS A 477 21.92 -18.50 -9.05
CA HIS A 477 23.31 -18.16 -8.69
C HIS A 477 23.74 -16.82 -9.34
N PRO A 478 23.67 -15.69 -8.60
CA PRO A 478 24.07 -14.38 -9.12
C PRO A 478 25.61 -14.29 -9.17
N GLY A 479 26.20 -14.47 -10.36
CA GLY A 479 27.64 -14.71 -10.43
C GLY A 479 28.35 -14.51 -11.77
N PHE A 480 27.94 -13.56 -12.62
CA PHE A 480 28.84 -13.00 -13.64
C PHE A 480 28.51 -11.55 -13.99
N VAL A 481 29.43 -10.64 -13.65
CA VAL A 481 29.51 -9.30 -14.26
C VAL A 481 30.26 -9.45 -15.58
N LEU A 482 29.70 -8.93 -16.67
CA LEU A 482 30.35 -8.87 -17.97
C LEU A 482 30.39 -7.41 -18.47
N HIS A 483 31.56 -6.80 -18.34
CA HIS A 483 31.89 -5.56 -19.04
C HIS A 483 32.11 -5.86 -20.53
N GLN A 484 31.29 -5.28 -21.41
CA GLN A 484 31.73 -4.41 -22.50
C GLN A 484 30.54 -3.64 -23.09
#